data_AF-A0A3A6JU32-F1
#
_entry.id   AF-A0A3A6JU32-F1
#
_cell.length_a   1.000
_cell.length_b   1.000
_cell.length_c   1.000
_cell.angle_alpha   90.00
_cell.angle_beta   90.00
_cell.angle_gamma   90.00
#
_symmetry.space_group_name_H-M   'P 1'
#
loop_
_entity.id
_entity.type
_entity.pdbx_description
1 polymer ?
#
loop_
_entity_poly.entity_id
_entity_poly.type
_entity_poly.pdbx_seq_one_letter_code
_entity_poly.pdbx_strand_id
1 'polypeptide(L)'
;MAIQYKADVLALLKAAGYPSTRIRAEKLLGQSYVQQLRKGELISWAALNTVCRLLDCQPGDLLEYVADEIPNAETIAAIKELDNGGGEHFTGSTEELFKKILSEPDEATGK
;
A
#
# COMPACT_ATOMS: atom_id res chain seq x y z
N MET A 1 2.88 -9.34 3.38
CA MET A 1 3.11 -9.47 1.92
C MET A 1 2.74 -8.13 1.35
N ALA A 2 3.71 -7.43 0.80
CA ALA A 2 3.55 -6.00 0.57
C ALA A 2 2.83 -5.64 -0.75
N ILE A 3 2.45 -6.61 -1.59
CA ILE A 3 1.67 -6.36 -2.81
C ILE A 3 0.36 -7.14 -2.73
N GLN A 4 -0.76 -6.44 -2.95
CA GLN A 4 -2.09 -7.02 -2.90
C GLN A 4 -3.00 -6.48 -4.01
N TYR A 5 -4.16 -7.11 -4.20
CA TYR A 5 -5.19 -6.58 -5.08
C TYR A 5 -6.00 -5.49 -4.39
N LYS A 6 -6.24 -4.39 -5.11
CA LYS A 6 -7.07 -3.27 -4.69
C LYS A 6 -8.57 -3.61 -4.63
N ALA A 7 -8.99 -4.65 -5.36
CA ALA A 7 -10.39 -5.05 -5.51
C ALA A 7 -10.53 -6.54 -5.85
N ASP A 8 -11.76 -7.06 -5.73
CA ASP A 8 -12.08 -8.42 -6.16
C ASP A 8 -12.05 -8.54 -7.69
N VAL A 9 -10.94 -9.07 -8.20
CA VAL A 9 -10.71 -9.26 -9.63
C VAL A 9 -11.76 -10.16 -10.29
N LEU A 10 -12.28 -11.17 -9.57
CA LEU A 10 -13.32 -12.05 -10.12
C LEU A 10 -14.66 -11.32 -10.24
N ALA A 11 -14.97 -10.42 -9.30
CA ALA A 11 -16.13 -9.55 -9.41
C ALA A 11 -16.00 -8.57 -10.59
N LEU A 12 -14.82 -7.97 -10.78
CA LEU A 12 -14.54 -7.08 -11.93
C LEU A 12 -14.69 -7.82 -13.26
N LEU A 13 -14.10 -9.01 -13.38
CA LEU A 13 -14.22 -9.85 -14.59
C LEU A 13 -15.69 -10.21 -14.87
N LYS A 14 -16.45 -10.56 -13.83
CA LYS A 14 -17.89 -10.84 -13.97
C LYS A 14 -18.66 -9.62 -14.46
N ALA A 15 -18.38 -8.43 -13.91
CA ALA A 15 -19.00 -7.17 -14.32
C ALA A 15 -18.65 -6.81 -15.77
N ALA A 16 -17.44 -7.12 -16.22
CA ALA A 16 -16.98 -6.95 -17.60
C ALA A 16 -17.51 -8.03 -18.58
N GLY A 17 -18.42 -8.91 -18.15
CA GLY A 17 -19.01 -9.94 -19.02
C GLY A 17 -18.20 -11.23 -19.13
N TYR A 18 -17.31 -11.49 -18.16
CA TYR A 18 -16.53 -12.72 -18.03
C TYR A 18 -16.88 -13.47 -16.73
N PRO A 19 -18.10 -14.04 -16.62
CA PRO A 19 -18.43 -14.90 -15.48
C PRO A 19 -17.56 -16.18 -15.48
N SER A 20 -17.48 -16.87 -14.35
CA SER A 20 -16.64 -18.08 -14.19
C SER A 20 -16.95 -19.18 -15.20
N THR A 21 -18.19 -19.27 -15.70
CA THR A 21 -18.59 -20.19 -16.76
C THR A 21 -17.87 -19.90 -18.08
N ARG A 22 -17.82 -18.63 -18.48
CA ARG A 22 -17.14 -18.16 -19.69
C ARG A 22 -15.63 -18.32 -19.57
N ILE A 23 -15.05 -17.92 -18.43
CA ILE A 23 -13.61 -18.07 -18.15
C ILE A 23 -13.15 -19.52 -18.37
N ARG A 24 -13.95 -20.49 -17.91
CA ARG A 24 -13.68 -21.92 -18.10
C ARG A 24 -13.87 -22.37 -19.55
N ALA A 25 -15.01 -22.04 -20.15
CA ALA A 25 -15.36 -22.47 -21.51
C ALA A 25 -14.36 -21.97 -22.56
N GLU A 26 -13.95 -20.70 -22.44
CA GLU A 26 -13.00 -20.06 -23.36
C GLU A 26 -11.54 -20.21 -22.93
N LYS A 27 -11.26 -20.94 -21.83
CA LYS A 27 -9.92 -21.15 -21.27
C LYS A 27 -9.13 -19.85 -21.05
N LEU A 28 -9.82 -18.78 -20.65
CA LEU A 28 -9.23 -17.46 -20.44
C LEU A 28 -8.25 -17.45 -19.27
N LEU A 29 -8.54 -18.20 -18.21
CA LEU A 29 -7.66 -18.37 -17.05
C LEU A 29 -7.68 -19.84 -16.59
N GLY A 30 -6.51 -20.33 -16.19
CA GLY A 30 -6.38 -21.63 -15.55
C GLY A 30 -7.13 -21.70 -14.22
N GLN A 31 -7.60 -22.90 -13.84
CA GLN A 31 -8.33 -23.09 -12.58
C GLN A 31 -7.51 -22.68 -11.35
N SER A 32 -6.20 -22.94 -11.34
CA SER A 32 -5.30 -22.51 -10.26
C SER A 32 -5.35 -20.99 -10.05
N TYR A 33 -5.24 -20.20 -11.12
CA TYR A 33 -5.31 -18.74 -11.05
C TYR A 33 -6.66 -18.25 -10.54
N VAL A 34 -7.77 -18.87 -10.95
CA VAL A 34 -9.10 -18.53 -10.42
C VAL A 34 -9.19 -18.80 -8.92
N GLN A 35 -8.60 -19.89 -8.44
CA GLN A 35 -8.55 -20.19 -7.00
C GLN A 35 -7.63 -19.21 -6.24
N GLN A 36 -6.49 -18.83 -6.82
CA GLN A 36 -5.58 -17.83 -6.25
C GLN A 36 -6.29 -16.48 -6.12
N LEU A 37 -6.97 -16.02 -7.17
CA LEU A 37 -7.75 -14.79 -7.13
C LEU A 37 -8.84 -14.83 -6.05
N ARG A 38 -9.51 -15.96 -5.85
CA ARG A 38 -10.52 -16.09 -4.77
C ARG A 38 -9.90 -15.93 -3.37
N LYS A 39 -8.62 -16.29 -3.20
CA LYS A 39 -7.89 -16.15 -1.94
C LYS A 39 -7.18 -14.79 -1.80
N GLY A 40 -7.23 -13.93 -2.83
CA GLY A 40 -6.42 -12.71 -2.89
C GLY A 40 -4.93 -12.95 -3.15
N GLU A 41 -4.55 -14.16 -3.58
CA GLU A 41 -3.15 -14.50 -3.90
C GLU A 41 -2.77 -13.96 -5.28
N LEU A 42 -1.54 -13.46 -5.41
CA LEU A 42 -1.01 -12.98 -6.68
C LEU A 42 -0.94 -14.11 -7.71
N ILE A 43 -1.33 -13.79 -8.94
CA ILE A 43 -1.21 -14.68 -10.09
C ILE A 43 0.09 -14.41 -10.84
N SER A 44 0.45 -15.28 -11.78
CA SER A 44 1.63 -15.05 -12.62
C SER A 44 1.46 -13.80 -13.49
N TRP A 45 2.57 -13.19 -13.91
CA TRP A 45 2.56 -12.06 -14.85
C TRP A 45 1.79 -12.35 -16.14
N ALA A 46 1.87 -13.58 -16.68
CA ALA A 46 1.13 -13.98 -17.87
C ALA A 46 -0.39 -14.01 -17.64
N ALA A 47 -0.82 -14.48 -16.46
CA ALA A 47 -2.23 -14.47 -16.08
C ALA A 47 -2.71 -13.03 -15.83
N LEU A 48 -1.90 -12.20 -15.18
CA LEU A 48 -2.19 -10.78 -14.97
C LEU A 48 -2.34 -10.02 -16.29
N ASN A 49 -1.44 -10.24 -17.25
CA ASN A 49 -1.56 -9.68 -18.61
C ASN A 49 -2.91 -10.04 -19.25
N THR A 50 -3.36 -11.28 -19.06
CA THR A 50 -4.66 -11.72 -19.57
C THR A 50 -5.81 -10.98 -18.89
N VAL A 51 -5.77 -10.83 -17.57
CA VAL A 51 -6.78 -10.07 -16.82
C VAL A 51 -6.82 -8.61 -17.27
N CYS A 52 -5.66 -7.94 -17.35
CA CYS A 52 -5.56 -6.55 -17.81
C CYS A 52 -6.19 -6.37 -19.20
N ARG A 53 -5.91 -7.28 -20.14
CA ARG A 53 -6.50 -7.26 -21.48
C ARG A 53 -8.02 -7.46 -21.47
N LEU A 54 -8.55 -8.31 -20.58
CA LEU A 54 -9.99 -8.57 -20.49
C LEU A 54 -10.75 -7.42 -19.84
N LEU A 55 -10.11 -6.71 -18.90
CA LEU A 55 -10.70 -5.58 -18.18
C LEU A 55 -10.40 -4.23 -18.85
N ASP A 56 -9.57 -4.22 -19.88
CA ASP A 56 -9.03 -3.00 -20.52
C ASP A 56 -8.42 -2.03 -19.48
N CYS A 57 -7.55 -2.57 -18.61
CA CYS A 57 -6.95 -1.81 -17.50
C CYS A 57 -5.44 -2.00 -17.43
N GLN A 58 -4.77 -1.10 -16.70
CA GLN A 58 -3.36 -1.22 -16.36
C GLN A 58 -3.16 -2.10 -15.13
N PRO A 59 -1.98 -2.74 -14.95
CA PRO A 59 -1.68 -3.50 -13.73
C PRO A 59 -1.84 -2.68 -12.43
N GLY A 60 -1.49 -1.39 -12.46
CA GLY A 60 -1.63 -0.48 -11.30
C GLY A 60 -3.09 -0.16 -10.91
N ASP A 61 -4.05 -0.47 -11.79
CA ASP A 61 -5.48 -0.38 -11.47
C ASP A 61 -5.93 -1.55 -10.59
N LEU A 62 -5.23 -2.69 -10.67
CA LEU A 62 -5.56 -3.91 -9.94
C LEU A 62 -4.69 -4.11 -8.70
N LEU A 63 -3.44 -3.66 -8.74
CA LEU A 63 -2.44 -3.94 -7.72
C LEU A 63 -2.01 -2.67 -6.97
N GLU A 64 -1.72 -2.85 -5.69
CA GLU A 64 -1.14 -1.82 -4.84
C GLU A 64 -0.03 -2.38 -3.97
N TYR A 65 0.89 -1.51 -3.58
CA TYR A 65 1.85 -1.78 -2.54
C TYR A 65 1.26 -1.32 -1.20
N VAL A 66 1.22 -2.21 -0.22
CA VAL A 66 0.86 -1.94 1.17
C VAL A 66 2.06 -2.28 2.04
N ALA A 67 2.63 -1.26 2.69
CA ALA A 67 3.73 -1.47 3.62
C ALA A 67 3.29 -2.39 4.76
N ASP A 68 4.14 -3.36 5.12
CA ASP A 68 3.87 -4.25 6.25
C ASP A 68 3.83 -3.48 7.59
N GLU A 69 4.47 -2.31 7.64
CA GLU A 69 4.42 -1.35 8.75
C GLU A 69 3.77 -0.04 8.29
N ILE A 70 2.56 0.22 8.77
CA ILE A 70 1.94 1.54 8.68
C ILE A 70 2.40 2.30 9.93
N PRO A 71 3.09 3.44 9.80
CA PRO A 71 3.42 4.26 10.95
C PRO A 71 2.15 4.52 11.76
N ASN A 72 2.22 4.48 13.09
CA ASN A 72 1.04 4.75 13.91
C ASN A 72 0.51 6.18 13.62
N ALA A 73 -0.72 6.47 14.07
CA ALA A 73 -1.35 7.76 13.78
C ALA A 73 -0.48 8.96 14.22
N GLU A 74 0.27 8.83 15.30
CA GLU A 74 1.19 9.85 15.80
C GLU A 74 2.36 10.09 14.83
N THR A 75 3.00 9.02 14.33
CA THR A 75 4.09 9.14 13.35
C THR A 75 3.59 9.72 12.02
N ILE A 76 2.40 9.33 11.56
CA ILE A 76 1.79 9.92 10.35
C ILE A 76 1.54 11.42 10.54
N ALA A 77 1.04 11.83 11.70
CA ALA A 77 0.82 13.23 12.02
C ALA A 77 2.14 14.02 12.05
N ALA A 78 3.19 13.49 12.67
CA ALA A 78 4.51 14.11 12.72
C ALA A 78 5.14 14.28 11.32
N ILE A 79 5.07 13.25 10.47
CA ILE A 79 5.55 13.34 9.08
C ILE A 79 4.81 14.44 8.32
N LYS A 80 3.48 14.49 8.47
CA LYS A 80 2.65 15.50 7.79
C LYS A 80 2.92 16.92 8.29
N GLU A 81 3.24 17.10 9.57
CA GLU A 81 3.67 18.39 10.10
C GLU A 81 4.97 18.85 9.43
N LEU A 82 5.97 17.96 9.35
CA LEU A 82 7.26 18.26 8.72
C LEU A 82 7.13 18.62 7.23
N ASP A 83 6.31 17.88 6.47
CA ASP A 83 6.07 18.15 5.05
C ASP A 83 5.46 19.53 4.78
N ASN A 84 4.72 20.08 5.76
CA ASN A 84 4.13 21.42 5.68
C ASN A 84 5.06 22.52 6.23
N GLY A 85 6.33 22.19 6.50
CA GLY A 85 7.29 23.12 7.09
C GLY A 85 7.05 23.40 8.58
N GLY A 86 6.37 22.49 9.27
CA GLY A 86 6.24 22.52 10.72
C GLY A 86 7.50 22.03 11.44
N GLY A 87 7.43 21.93 12.76
CA GLY A 87 8.61 21.74 13.63
C GLY A 87 9.24 23.05 14.10
N GLU A 88 10.23 22.94 14.99
CA GLU A 88 10.87 24.10 15.58
C GLU A 88 11.96 24.65 14.64
N HIS A 89 11.72 25.84 14.08
CA HIS A 89 12.75 26.59 13.38
C HIS A 89 13.78 27.12 14.37
N PHE A 90 14.92 26.47 14.44
CA PHE A 90 16.04 26.93 15.26
C PHE A 90 16.84 28.03 14.54
N THR A 91 16.84 29.23 15.11
CA THR A 91 17.54 30.41 14.56
C THR A 91 18.81 30.78 15.33
N GLY A 92 19.22 29.95 16.30
CA GLY A 92 20.40 30.17 17.12
C GLY A 92 21.71 29.74 16.45
N SER A 93 22.81 29.82 17.19
CA SER A 93 24.11 29.33 16.76
C SER A 93 24.20 27.80 16.81
N THR A 94 25.13 27.23 16.05
CA THR A 94 25.40 25.79 16.05
C THR A 94 25.71 25.25 17.46
N GLU A 95 26.44 26.01 18.29
CA GLU A 95 26.75 25.60 19.66
C GLU A 95 25.52 25.51 20.57
N GLU A 96 24.58 26.43 20.41
CA GLU A 96 23.31 26.43 21.15
C GLU A 96 22.42 25.26 20.72
N LEU A 97 22.43 24.91 19.43
CA LEU A 97 21.73 23.73 18.93
C LEU A 97 22.28 22.45 19.57
N PHE A 98 23.61 22.31 19.62
CA PHE A 98 24.25 21.14 20.25
C PHE A 98 23.95 21.05 21.73
N LYS A 99 23.97 22.17 22.47
CA LYS A 99 23.58 22.19 23.89
C LYS A 99 22.15 21.72 24.11
N LYS A 100 21.23 22.12 23.23
CA LYS A 100 19.81 21.74 23.30
C LYS A 100 19.56 20.28 22.94
N ILE A 101 20.30 19.71 21.99
CA ILE A 101 20.18 18.29 21.61
C ILE A 101 20.80 17.38 22.69
N LEU A 102 21.87 17.84 23.34
CA LEU A 102 22.62 17.06 24.33
C LEU A 102 22.13 17.25 25.78
N SER A 103 21.17 18.15 26.03
CA SER A 103 20.53 18.24 27.35
C SER A 103 19.60 17.04 27.56
N GLU A 104 19.82 16.27 28.63
CA GLU A 104 18.91 15.20 29.05
C GLU A 104 17.51 15.78 29.36
N PRO A 105 16.41 15.04 29.11
CA PRO A 105 15.09 15.50 29.52
C PRO A 105 15.05 15.61 31.04
N ASP A 106 14.86 16.83 31.57
CA ASP A 106 14.78 17.09 33.00
C ASP A 106 13.76 16.14 33.66
N GLU A 107 14.25 15.30 34.59
CA GLU A 107 13.44 14.62 35.60
C GLU A 107 12.79 15.68 36.50
N ALA A 108 11.67 16.27 36.05
CA ALA A 108 10.91 17.19 36.88
C ALA A 108 9.41 17.13 36.57
N THR A 109 8.74 16.09 37.08
CA THR A 109 7.59 16.26 37.98
C THR A 109 7.29 14.93 38.66
N GLY A 110 7.93 14.74 39.81
CA GLY A 110 7.75 13.59 40.70
C GLY A 110 7.95 14.00 42.15
N LYS A 111 7.24 15.05 42.59
CA LYS A 111 6.74 15.27 43.96
C LYS A 111 6.03 16.61 44.07
#